data_AF-A0A1X0WVJ0-F1
#
_entry.id   AF-A0A1X0WVJ0-F1
#
_cell.length_a   1.000
_cell.length_b   1.000
_cell.length_c   1.000
_cell.angle_alpha   90.00
_cell.angle_beta   90.00
_cell.angle_gamma   90.00
#
_symmetry.space_group_name_H-M   'P 1'
#
loop_
_entity.id
_entity.type
_entity.pdbx_description
1 polymer ?
#
loop_
_entity_poly.entity_id
_entity_poly.type
_entity_poly.pdbx_seq_one_letter_code
_entity_poly.pdbx_strand_id
1 'polypeptide(L)' 'MWVRNRYTGPGGGLYTGPGGGLYTGPGGGLYTGPGGGLYTGPDSSPYMSNIPPLEVFLKELEKRNLYHYANIIKNHLH' A
#
# COMPACT_ATOMS: atom_id res chain seq x y z
N MET A 1 -12.72 5.79 -0.27
CA MET A 1 -11.51 6.23 -1.03
C MET A 1 -10.98 7.51 -0.40
N TRP A 2 -9.76 7.53 0.15
CA TRP A 2 -9.23 8.69 0.89
C TRP A 2 -8.85 9.85 -0.05
N VAL A 3 -9.07 11.11 0.36
CA VAL A 3 -8.86 12.33 -0.45
C VAL A 3 -7.42 12.45 -0.99
N ARG A 4 -6.42 11.94 -0.26
CA ARG A 4 -5.01 11.91 -0.70
C ARG A 4 -4.78 11.06 -1.95
N ASN A 5 -5.56 9.98 -2.14
CA ASN A 5 -5.48 9.13 -3.33
C ASN A 5 -6.07 9.79 -4.58
N ARG A 6 -6.76 10.93 -4.44
CA ARG A 6 -7.35 11.71 -5.55
C ARG A 6 -6.56 12.97 -5.91
N TYR A 7 -5.46 13.24 -5.23
CA TYR A 7 -4.65 14.43 -5.50
C TYR A 7 -3.84 14.25 -6.78
N THR A 8 -3.97 15.20 -7.70
CA THR A 8 -3.33 15.23 -9.03
C THR A 8 -2.08 16.12 -9.07
N GLY A 9 -1.75 16.81 -7.98
CA GLY A 9 -0.52 17.62 -7.89
C GLY A 9 0.71 16.77 -7.53
N PRO A 10 1.92 17.36 -7.56
CA PRO A 10 3.18 16.67 -7.25
C PRO A 10 3.12 15.88 -5.93
N GLY A 11 3.55 14.61 -5.97
CA GLY A 11 3.47 13.67 -4.83
C GLY A 11 2.09 13.06 -4.57
N GLY A 12 1.09 13.39 -5.40
CA GLY A 12 -0.26 12.85 -5.31
C GLY A 12 -0.44 11.45 -5.89
N GLY A 13 -1.43 10.72 -5.38
CA GLY A 13 -1.75 9.35 -5.83
C GLY A 13 -2.22 9.28 -7.29
N LEU A 14 -2.78 10.36 -7.85
CA LEU A 14 -3.17 10.45 -9.27
C LEU A 14 -2.17 11.24 -10.13
N TYR A 15 -1.05 11.68 -9.56
CA TYR A 15 -0.08 12.44 -10.32
C TYR A 15 0.69 11.53 -11.27
N THR A 16 0.76 11.94 -12.55
CA THR A 16 1.43 11.21 -13.63
C THR A 16 2.83 11.73 -13.92
N GLY A 17 3.29 12.79 -13.24
CA GLY A 17 4.66 13.28 -13.35
C GLY A 17 5.62 12.59 -12.37
N PRO A 18 6.93 12.85 -12.47
CA PRO A 18 7.95 12.27 -11.60
C PRO A 18 7.60 12.35 -10.11
N GLY A 19 7.73 11.23 -9.39
CA GLY A 19 7.36 11.10 -7.98
C GLY A 19 5.85 10.97 -7.70
N GLY A 20 5.03 10.84 -8.75
CA GLY A 20 3.59 10.61 -8.64
C GLY A 20 3.18 9.13 -8.57
N GLY A 21 2.01 8.88 -7.99
CA GLY A 21 1.46 7.53 -7.83
C GLY A 21 1.09 6.83 -9.13
N LEU A 22 0.77 7.60 -10.20
CA LEU A 22 0.48 7.07 -11.53
C LEU A 22 1.66 7.20 -12.51
N TYR A 23 2.83 7.63 -12.03
CA TYR A 23 3.99 7.75 -12.90
C TYR A 23 4.56 6.37 -13.24
N THR A 24 4.81 6.15 -14.54
CA THR A 24 5.33 4.89 -15.09
C THR A 24 6.83 4.94 -15.38
N GLY A 25 7.50 6.07 -15.15
CA GLY A 25 8.95 6.18 -15.28
C GLY A 25 9.69 5.79 -13.99
N PRO A 26 11.04 5.68 -14.03
CA PRO A 26 11.84 5.31 -12.87
C PRO A 26 11.50 6.07 -11.59
N GLY A 27 11.27 5.35 -10.49
CA GLY A 27 10.85 5.92 -9.19
C GLY A 27 9.37 6.29 -9.09
N GLY A 28 8.55 5.95 -10.09
CA GLY A 28 7.10 6.15 -10.08
C GLY A 28 6.31 5.01 -9.44
N GLY A 29 5.10 5.32 -8.97
CA GLY A 29 4.21 4.34 -8.32
C GLY A 29 3.73 3.21 -9.24
N LEU A 30 3.66 3.43 -10.55
CA LEU A 30 3.31 2.41 -11.55
C LEU A 30 4.52 1.84 -12.31
N TYR A 31 5.73 2.24 -11.95
CA TYR A 31 6.92 1.71 -12.61
C TYR A 31 7.14 0.24 -12.24
N THR A 32 7.37 -0.59 -13.26
CA THR A 32 7.57 -2.03 -13.14
C THR A 32 9.04 -2.45 -13.22
N GLY A 33 9.97 -1.49 -13.24
CA GLY A 33 11.40 -1.76 -13.13
C GLY A 33 11.91 -1.59 -11.69
N PRO A 34 13.18 -1.96 -11.40
CA PRO A 34 13.77 -1.83 -10.07
C PRO A 34 13.56 -0.44 -9.45
N GLY A 35 13.09 -0.38 -8.20
CA GLY A 35 12.77 0.86 -7.50
C GLY A 35 11.40 1.48 -7.83
N GLY A 36 10.55 0.77 -8.58
CA GLY A 36 9.18 1.17 -8.89
C GLY A 36 8.12 0.52 -8.00
N GLY A 37 6.97 1.18 -7.82
CA GLY A 37 5.89 0.72 -6.93
C GLY A 37 5.17 -0.55 -7.38
N LEU A 38 5.31 -0.95 -8.65
CA LEU A 38 4.78 -2.21 -9.20
C LEU A 38 5.89 -3.22 -9.53
N TYR A 39 7.11 -3.01 -9.06
CA TYR A 39 8.20 -3.97 -9.28
C TYR A 39 7.97 -5.25 -8.49
N THR A 40 7.96 -6.39 -9.18
CA THR A 40 7.78 -7.73 -8.59
C THR A 40 9.05 -8.58 -8.59
N GLY A 41 10.18 -8.02 -9.06
CA GLY A 41 11.48 -8.68 -9.06
C GLY A 41 12.27 -8.46 -7.77
N PRO A 42 13.48 -9.07 -7.67
CA PRO A 42 14.34 -8.91 -6.50
C PRO A 42 14.80 -7.45 -6.34
N ASP A 43 14.44 -6.85 -5.21
CA ASP A 43 14.83 -5.49 -4.81
C ASP A 43 15.83 -5.57 -3.63
N SER A 44 16.86 -4.73 -3.65
CA SER A 44 17.81 -4.60 -2.55
C SER A 44 17.23 -3.85 -1.35
N SER A 45 16.13 -3.10 -1.54
CA SER A 45 15.42 -2.38 -0.47
C SER A 45 13.90 -2.38 -0.71
N PRO A 46 13.24 -3.56 -0.67
CA PRO A 46 11.80 -3.64 -0.91
C PRO A 46 11.02 -2.79 0.08
N TYR A 47 9.90 -2.20 -0.36
CA TYR A 47 8.95 -1.56 0.55
C TYR A 47 8.45 -2.59 1.57
N MET A 48 8.77 -2.36 2.84
CA MET A 48 8.33 -3.18 3.96
C MET A 48 7.18 -2.47 4.69
N SER A 49 5.97 -2.99 4.54
CA SER A 49 4.86 -2.60 5.41
C SER A 49 5.16 -3.04 6.84
N ASN A 50 5.00 -2.14 7.80
CA ASN A 50 5.03 -2.49 9.23
C ASN A 50 3.79 -3.29 9.66
N ILE A 51 2.74 -3.29 8.84
CA ILE A 51 1.56 -4.13 9.02
C ILE A 51 1.85 -5.47 8.34
N PRO A 52 1.84 -6.59 9.09
CA PRO A 52 2.03 -7.92 8.52
C PRO A 52 0.90 -8.24 7.53
N PRO A 53 1.02 -9.32 6.73
CA PRO A 53 -0.07 -9.77 5.86
C PRO A 53 -1.40 -9.76 6.62
N LEU A 54 -2.46 -9.23 6.00
CA LEU A 54 -3.71 -8.90 6.68
C LEU A 54 -4.30 -10.08 7.46
N GLU A 55 -4.18 -11.29 6.92
CA GLU A 55 -4.59 -12.52 7.60
C GLU A 55 -3.83 -12.77 8.91
N VAL A 56 -2.51 -12.53 8.89
CA VAL A 56 -1.65 -12.67 10.08
C VAL A 56 -2.00 -11.58 11.08
N PHE A 57 -2.25 -10.36 10.61
CA PHE A 57 -2.68 -9.25 11.47
C PHE A 57 -4.00 -9.56 12.18
N LEU A 58 -5.02 -10.07 11.47
CA LEU A 58 -6.30 -10.47 12.03
C LEU A 58 -6.16 -11.60 13.08
N LYS A 59 -5.32 -12.61 12.79
CA LYS A 59 -5.02 -13.69 13.75
C LYS A 59 -4.41 -13.15 15.04
N GLU A 60 -3.50 -12.18 14.94
CA GLU A 60 -2.88 -11.55 16.11
C GLU A 60 -3.86 -10.70 16.92
N LEU A 61 -4.80 -10.00 16.28
CA LEU A 61 -5.87 -9.29 16.99
C LEU A 61 -6.76 -10.27 17.78
N GLU A 62 -7.14 -11.39 17.18
CA GLU A 62 -7.94 -12.41 17.87
C GLU A 62 -7.20 -13.05 19.05
N LYS A 63 -5.92 -13.39 18.89
CA LYS A 63 -5.08 -13.91 19.99
C LYS A 63 -4.98 -12.94 21.18
N ARG A 64 -5.01 -11.64 20.90
CA ARG A 64 -4.93 -10.58 21.91
C ARG A 64 -6.28 -10.18 22.49
N ASN A 65 -7.35 -10.92 22.18
CA ASN A 65 -8.74 -10.63 22.55
C ASN A 65 -9.27 -9.29 22.01
N LEU A 66 -8.69 -8.79 20.91
CA LEU A 66 -9.08 -7.54 20.24
C LEU A 66 -10.17 -7.80 19.17
N TYR A 67 -11.17 -8.60 19.52
CA TYR A 67 -12.22 -9.07 18.59
C TYR A 67 -13.04 -7.94 17.97
N HIS A 68 -13.29 -6.86 18.72
CA HIS A 68 -14.00 -5.70 18.21
C HIS A 68 -13.31 -5.09 16.98
N TYR A 69 -11.99 -4.90 17.05
CA TYR A 69 -11.18 -4.35 15.96
C TYR A 69 -11.06 -5.33 14.80
N ALA A 70 -10.87 -6.62 15.07
CA ALA A 70 -10.82 -7.65 14.04
C ALA A 70 -12.13 -7.70 13.24
N ASN A 71 -13.28 -7.58 13.91
CA ASN A 71 -14.59 -7.60 13.27
C ASN A 71 -14.87 -6.34 12.44
N ILE A 72 -14.44 -5.15 12.89
CA ILE A 72 -14.54 -3.94 12.07
C ILE A 72 -13.79 -4.12 10.76
N ILE A 73 -12.56 -4.63 10.83
CA ILE A 73 -11.71 -4.84 9.65
C ILE A 73 -12.33 -5.88 8.72
N LYS A 74 -12.76 -7.04 9.26
CA LYS A 74 -13.44 -8.08 8.46
C LYS A 74 -14.67 -7.53 7.74
N ASN A 75 -15.51 -6.78 8.44
CA ASN A 75 -16.73 -6.21 7.89
C ASN A 75 -16.49 -5.20 6.75
N HIS A 76 -15.30 -4.61 6.64
CA HIS A 76 -14.93 -3.67 5.57
C HIS A 76 -14.17 -4.34 4.40
N LEU A 77 -13.90 -5.64 4.49
CA LEU A 77 -13.28 -6.42 3.41
C LEU A 77 -14.30 -7.11 2.49
N HIS A 78 -15.60 -6.92 2.76
CA HIS A 78 -16.71 -7.38 1.92
C HIS A 78 -17.10 -6.35 0.87
#